data_AF-A0A7J0GRZ4-F1
#
_entry.id   AF-A0A7J0GRZ4-F1
#
_cell.length_a   1.000
_cell.length_b   1.000
_cell.length_c   1.000
_cell.angle_alpha   90.00
_cell.angle_beta   90.00
_cell.angle_gamma   90.00
#
_symmetry.space_group_name_H-M   'P 1'
#
loop_
_entity.id
_entity.type
_entity.pdbx_description
1 polymer ?
#
loop_
_entity_poly.entity_id
_entity_poly.type
_entity_poly.pdbx_seq_one_letter_code
_entity_poly.pdbx_strand_id
1 'polypeptide(L)'
;MTERDVVANNAMISAMSKHGCLEEAHRLFDSMPERNSCSWNSMITCYCKLGRIESARLIFDRNPVKDVVSWNAIIDGYCKLGQLVNAEELFVRMGSAKNSVTWNTMIAGYVQSREFGRAICAFQQMQAVCVKPTEVTMVSLLSACAHLGALDMGEWIHAYIRKKNFRVDVVLGNALIDMYCKCGSIDAALDVFHGLNVKNIFCWNSIIVGLGMNGYGEEAINIFVSMEKEKYKARWGHLRRALVWV
;
A
#
# COMPACT_ATOMS: atom_id res chain seq x y z
N MET A 1 34.95 15.41 -11.33
CA MET A 1 34.24 14.16 -10.99
C MET A 1 32.76 14.48 -11.09
N THR A 2 32.05 13.80 -11.98
CA THR A 2 30.83 14.37 -12.58
C THR A 2 29.58 13.88 -11.85
N GLU A 3 28.51 14.68 -11.85
CA GLU A 3 27.18 14.35 -11.33
C GLU A 3 26.67 12.96 -11.82
N ARG A 4 27.13 12.52 -13.00
CA ARG A 4 26.87 11.18 -13.56
C ARG A 4 27.40 10.03 -12.69
N ASP A 5 28.51 10.23 -11.99
CA ASP A 5 29.13 9.20 -11.14
C ASP A 5 28.26 8.92 -9.90
N VAL A 6 27.64 9.97 -9.32
CA VAL A 6 26.74 9.85 -8.16
C VAL A 6 25.43 9.17 -8.55
N VAL A 7 24.87 9.48 -9.71
CA VAL A 7 23.64 8.84 -10.22
C VAL A 7 23.88 7.36 -10.52
N ALA A 8 25.01 7.02 -11.15
CA ALA A 8 25.40 5.64 -11.42
C ALA A 8 25.59 4.83 -10.12
N ASN A 9 26.27 5.40 -9.12
CA ASN A 9 26.46 4.77 -7.82
C ASN A 9 25.13 4.55 -7.08
N ASN A 10 24.22 5.51 -7.12
CA ASN A 10 22.89 5.37 -6.53
C ASN A 10 22.05 4.27 -7.20
N ALA A 11 22.09 4.20 -8.53
CA ALA A 11 21.43 3.12 -9.28
C ALA A 11 22.03 1.75 -8.92
N MET A 12 23.35 1.68 -8.77
CA MET A 12 24.05 0.45 -8.40
C MET A 12 23.75 0.02 -6.96
N ILE A 13 23.70 0.92 -5.98
CA ILE A 13 23.27 0.62 -4.60
C ILE A 13 21.82 0.09 -4.59
N SER A 14 20.93 0.71 -5.36
CA SER A 14 19.53 0.26 -5.46
C SER A 14 19.39 -1.10 -6.14
N ALA A 15 20.22 -1.39 -7.14
CA ALA A 15 20.30 -2.71 -7.77
C ALA A 15 20.88 -3.77 -6.81
N MET A 16 21.99 -3.48 -6.14
CA MET A 16 22.62 -4.35 -5.14
C MET A 16 21.66 -4.66 -3.98
N SER A 17 20.81 -3.70 -3.59
CA SER A 17 19.74 -3.91 -2.60
C SER A 17 18.73 -4.97 -3.05
N LYS A 18 18.39 -5.03 -4.34
CA LYS A 18 17.46 -6.05 -4.86
C LYS A 18 18.09 -7.46 -4.89
N HIS A 19 19.41 -7.53 -5.00
CA HIS A 19 20.15 -8.80 -5.10
C HIS A 19 20.80 -9.26 -3.78
N GLY A 20 20.62 -8.54 -2.68
CA GLY A 20 21.13 -8.93 -1.36
C GLY A 20 22.63 -8.73 -1.16
N CYS A 21 23.32 -8.05 -2.08
CA CYS A 21 24.76 -7.77 -2.00
C CYS A 21 25.06 -6.58 -1.07
N LEU A 22 24.73 -6.71 0.21
CA LEU A 22 24.81 -5.62 1.18
C LEU A 22 26.25 -5.13 1.41
N GLU A 23 27.21 -6.05 1.52
CA GLU A 23 28.61 -5.70 1.76
C GLU A 23 29.24 -4.94 0.59
N GLU A 24 28.76 -5.19 -0.63
CA GLU A 24 29.18 -4.44 -1.83
C GLU A 24 28.52 -3.06 -1.87
N ALA A 25 27.22 -2.98 -1.55
CA ALA A 25 26.51 -1.72 -1.44
C ALA A 25 27.12 -0.80 -0.36
N HIS A 26 27.51 -1.37 0.79
CA HIS A 26 28.16 -0.63 1.87
C HIS A 26 29.56 -0.15 1.48
N ARG A 27 30.38 -1.02 0.89
CA ARG A 27 31.71 -0.63 0.38
C ARG A 27 31.61 0.47 -0.68
N LEU A 28 30.66 0.35 -1.61
CA LEU A 28 30.41 1.37 -2.61
C LEU A 28 30.02 2.69 -1.96
N PHE A 29 29.08 2.67 -1.01
CA PHE A 29 28.65 3.84 -0.25
C PHE A 29 29.80 4.51 0.53
N ASP A 30 30.70 3.73 1.14
CA ASP A 30 31.88 4.24 1.84
C ASP A 30 32.90 4.86 0.89
N SER A 31 33.04 4.31 -0.31
CA SER A 31 33.94 4.83 -1.36
C SER A 31 33.44 6.14 -2.01
N MET A 32 32.17 6.52 -1.81
CA MET A 32 31.61 7.73 -2.41
C MET A 32 32.21 9.00 -1.76
N PRO A 33 32.91 9.85 -2.53
CA PRO A 33 33.48 11.09 -2.00
C PRO A 33 32.41 12.12 -1.63
N GLU A 34 31.29 12.13 -2.38
CA GLU A 34 30.10 12.94 -2.07
C GLU A 34 28.88 12.03 -2.00
N ARG A 35 28.08 12.21 -0.95
CA ARG A 35 26.83 11.46 -0.72
C ARG A 35 25.67 12.44 -0.71
N ASN A 36 24.66 12.15 -1.52
CA ASN A 36 23.43 12.93 -1.53
C ASN A 36 22.29 12.18 -0.83
N SER A 37 21.13 12.83 -0.69
CA SER A 37 19.97 12.23 -0.02
C SER A 37 19.61 10.85 -0.59
N CYS A 38 19.66 10.68 -1.91
CA CYS A 38 19.36 9.41 -2.58
C CYS A 38 20.30 8.27 -2.17
N SER A 39 21.60 8.54 -1.96
CA SER A 39 22.57 7.55 -1.48
C SER A 39 22.20 7.04 -0.09
N TRP A 40 21.89 7.96 0.83
CA TRP A 40 21.46 7.63 2.20
C TRP A 40 20.14 6.85 2.22
N ASN A 41 19.14 7.32 1.46
CA ASN A 41 17.82 6.70 1.39
C ASN A 41 17.87 5.28 0.82
N SER A 42 18.72 5.07 -0.19
CA SER A 42 18.97 3.75 -0.77
C SER A 42 19.58 2.79 0.26
N MET A 43 20.56 3.25 1.04
CA MET A 43 21.20 2.43 2.09
C MET A 43 20.23 2.09 3.22
N ILE A 44 19.47 3.06 3.72
CA ILE A 44 18.43 2.83 4.75
C ILE A 44 17.44 1.77 4.27
N THR A 45 16.90 1.96 3.07
CA THR A 45 15.94 1.02 2.46
C THR A 45 16.54 -0.37 2.29
N CYS A 46 17.82 -0.46 1.90
CA CYS A 46 18.53 -1.72 1.75
C CYS A 46 18.64 -2.48 3.07
N TYR A 47 19.12 -1.82 4.13
CA TYR A 47 19.22 -2.43 5.46
C TYR A 47 17.86 -2.85 6.02
N CYS A 48 16.82 -2.03 5.87
CA CYS A 48 15.46 -2.36 6.27
C CYS A 48 14.95 -3.64 5.58
N LYS A 49 15.14 -3.76 4.25
CA LYS A 49 14.70 -4.93 3.47
C LYS A 49 15.39 -6.23 3.89
N LEU A 50 16.64 -6.14 4.35
CA LEU A 50 17.41 -7.29 4.82
C LEU A 50 17.20 -7.59 6.31
N GLY A 51 16.27 -6.90 6.97
CA GLY A 51 15.98 -7.07 8.40
C GLY A 51 17.06 -6.54 9.34
N ARG A 52 18.12 -5.90 8.83
CA ARG A 52 19.22 -5.32 9.62
C ARG A 52 18.84 -3.91 10.10
N ILE A 53 17.77 -3.83 10.89
CA ILE A 53 17.15 -2.54 11.26
C ILE A 53 18.06 -1.65 12.11
N GLU A 54 18.90 -2.22 12.97
CA GLU A 54 19.87 -1.47 13.77
C GLU A 54 20.91 -0.77 12.88
N SER A 55 21.38 -1.44 11.83
CA SER A 55 22.27 -0.84 10.84
C SER A 55 21.54 0.24 10.03
N ALA A 56 20.27 0.02 9.67
CA ALA A 56 19.45 1.04 9.01
C ALA A 56 19.32 2.29 9.88
N ARG A 57 19.08 2.10 11.19
CA ARG A 57 18.98 3.17 12.19
C ARG A 57 20.30 3.94 12.32
N LEU A 58 21.43 3.24 12.36
CA LEU A 58 22.76 3.87 12.40
C LEU A 58 23.02 4.74 11.16
N ILE A 59 22.69 4.23 9.97
CA ILE A 59 22.82 5.00 8.72
C ILE A 59 21.89 6.21 8.73
N PHE A 60 20.66 6.02 9.19
CA PHE A 60 19.68 7.10 9.32
C PHE A 60 20.19 8.20 10.28
N ASP A 61 20.67 7.83 11.47
CA ASP A 61 21.14 8.78 12.47
C ASP A 61 22.41 9.52 11.99
N ARG A 62 23.32 8.84 11.29
CA ARG A 62 24.50 9.43 10.63
C ARG A 62 24.18 10.35 9.45
N ASN A 63 23.01 10.24 8.84
CA ASN A 63 22.64 11.10 7.72
C ASN A 63 22.57 12.58 8.19
N PRO A 64 23.43 13.47 7.66
CA PRO A 64 23.46 14.88 8.08
C PRO A 64 22.21 15.65 7.66
N VAL A 65 21.53 15.23 6.59
CA VAL A 65 20.32 15.87 6.07
C VAL A 65 19.23 14.83 5.90
N LYS A 66 18.36 14.73 6.91
CA LYS A 66 17.21 13.82 6.92
C LYS A 66 16.03 14.50 6.24
N ASP A 67 15.70 14.06 5.03
CA ASP A 67 14.49 14.48 4.33
C ASP A 67 13.32 13.53 4.61
N VAL A 68 12.12 13.90 4.15
CA VAL A 68 10.90 13.11 4.37
C VAL A 68 11.02 11.67 3.86
N VAL A 69 11.82 11.43 2.80
CA VAL A 69 12.03 10.09 2.25
C VAL A 69 12.84 9.24 3.23
N SER A 70 13.91 9.78 3.81
CA SER A 70 14.71 9.07 4.82
C SER A 70 13.88 8.66 6.04
N TRP A 71 13.02 9.56 6.53
CA TRP A 71 12.11 9.28 7.65
C TRP A 71 11.10 8.20 7.31
N ASN A 72 10.43 8.32 6.16
CA ASN A 72 9.43 7.35 5.75
C ASN A 72 10.06 5.95 5.52
N ALA A 73 11.28 5.87 4.99
CA ALA A 73 11.98 4.61 4.76
C ALA A 73 12.32 3.86 6.06
N ILE A 74 12.81 4.56 7.08
CA ILE A 74 13.14 3.93 8.37
C ILE A 74 11.87 3.58 9.17
N ILE A 75 10.84 4.44 9.15
CA ILE A 75 9.54 4.17 9.79
C ILE A 75 8.88 2.95 9.15
N ASP A 76 8.82 2.87 7.82
CA ASP A 76 8.31 1.71 7.08
C ASP A 76 9.08 0.42 7.43
N GLY A 77 10.41 0.53 7.56
CA GLY A 77 11.25 -0.59 7.99
C GLY A 77 10.88 -1.13 9.37
N TYR A 78 10.71 -0.26 10.36
CA TYR A 78 10.27 -0.67 11.70
C TYR A 78 8.85 -1.25 11.69
N CYS A 79 7.92 -0.63 10.96
CA CYS A 79 6.55 -1.15 10.80
C CYS A 79 6.53 -2.58 10.24
N LYS A 80 7.30 -2.85 9.17
CA LYS A 80 7.37 -4.17 8.53
C LYS A 80 7.97 -5.25 9.42
N LEU A 81 8.83 -4.86 10.37
CA LEU A 81 9.42 -5.77 11.35
C LEU A 81 8.57 -5.88 12.64
N GLY A 82 7.40 -5.25 12.69
CA GLY A 82 6.52 -5.24 13.86
C GLY A 82 7.02 -4.39 15.04
N GLN A 83 8.09 -3.63 14.86
CA GLN A 83 8.69 -2.79 15.91
C GLN A 83 8.00 -1.43 15.99
N LEU A 84 6.69 -1.43 16.28
CA LEU A 84 5.85 -0.23 16.23
C LEU A 84 6.29 0.88 17.20
N VAL A 85 6.82 0.53 18.37
CA VAL A 85 7.30 1.52 19.36
C VAL A 85 8.40 2.41 18.76
N ASN A 86 9.34 1.81 18.02
CA ASN A 86 10.41 2.55 17.36
C ASN A 86 9.89 3.35 16.16
N ALA A 87 8.93 2.80 15.41
CA ALA A 87 8.28 3.51 14.32
C ALA A 87 7.56 4.78 14.83
N GLU A 88 6.89 4.69 15.97
CA GLU A 88 6.18 5.79 16.62
C GLU A 88 7.10 6.83 17.21
N GLU A 89 8.19 6.42 17.85
CA GLU A 89 9.24 7.33 18.33
C GLU A 89 9.70 8.23 17.18
N LEU A 90 10.05 7.62 16.04
CA LEU A 90 10.48 8.36 14.85
C LEU A 90 9.37 9.18 14.22
N PHE A 91 8.14 8.64 14.17
CA PHE A 91 6.98 9.36 13.67
C PHE A 91 6.76 10.64 14.47
N VAL A 92 6.70 10.56 15.80
CA VAL A 92 6.55 11.72 16.68
C VAL A 92 7.71 12.69 16.50
N ARG A 93 8.95 12.20 16.50
CA ARG A 93 10.19 12.99 16.34
C ARG A 93 10.24 13.77 15.03
N MET A 94 9.61 13.28 13.96
CA MET A 94 9.50 13.99 12.69
C MET A 94 8.70 15.32 12.79
N GLY A 95 7.91 15.53 13.85
CA GLY A 95 7.23 16.81 14.10
C GLY A 95 6.23 17.20 13.01
N SER A 96 6.28 18.46 12.55
CA SER A 96 5.38 19.03 11.54
C SER A 96 5.72 18.66 10.09
N ALA A 97 6.86 17.99 9.83
CA ALA A 97 7.25 17.59 8.49
C ALA A 97 6.47 16.38 7.94
N LYS A 98 5.60 15.77 8.76
CA LYS A 98 4.76 14.64 8.37
C LYS A 98 3.82 15.03 7.22
N ASN A 99 3.80 14.23 6.17
CA ASN A 99 2.89 14.40 5.04
C ASN A 99 1.98 13.17 4.87
N SER A 100 1.15 13.16 3.83
CA SER A 100 0.23 12.04 3.58
C SER A 100 0.95 10.69 3.46
N VAL A 101 2.18 10.66 2.94
CA VAL A 101 2.97 9.42 2.86
C VAL A 101 3.34 8.94 4.25
N THR A 102 3.84 9.81 5.13
CA THR A 102 4.21 9.45 6.51
C THR A 102 3.03 8.88 7.30
N TRP A 103 1.86 9.52 7.20
CA TRP A 103 0.63 9.03 7.84
C TRP A 103 0.20 7.67 7.28
N ASN A 104 0.26 7.51 5.95
CA ASN A 104 -0.09 6.24 5.30
C ASN A 104 0.85 5.10 5.72
N THR A 105 2.15 5.37 5.85
CA THR A 105 3.12 4.39 6.34
C THR A 105 2.77 3.92 7.75
N MET A 106 2.44 4.83 8.67
CA MET A 106 2.02 4.45 10.03
C MET A 106 0.69 3.71 10.06
N ILE A 107 -0.32 4.19 9.33
CA ILE A 107 -1.63 3.54 9.26
C ILE A 107 -1.48 2.11 8.71
N ALA A 108 -0.72 1.92 7.63
CA ALA A 108 -0.44 0.61 7.07
C ALA A 108 0.33 -0.29 8.05
N GLY A 109 1.31 0.25 8.78
CA GLY A 109 2.06 -0.48 9.80
C GLY A 109 1.19 -0.99 10.95
N TYR A 110 0.27 -0.16 11.44
CA TYR A 110 -0.71 -0.58 12.45
C TYR A 110 -1.63 -1.68 11.92
N VAL A 111 -2.13 -1.55 10.69
CA VAL A 111 -2.99 -2.58 10.07
C VAL A 111 -2.25 -3.91 9.90
N GLN A 112 -1.00 -3.89 9.43
CA GLN A 112 -0.16 -5.08 9.29
C GLN A 112 0.10 -5.78 10.63
N SER A 113 0.24 -4.99 11.70
CA SER A 113 0.44 -5.48 13.06
C SER A 113 -0.87 -5.81 13.80
N ARG A 114 -2.02 -5.74 13.11
CA ARG A 114 -3.37 -5.96 13.67
C ARG A 114 -3.79 -4.98 14.78
N GLU A 115 -3.13 -3.83 14.84
CA GLU A 115 -3.39 -2.73 15.77
C GLU A 115 -4.43 -1.75 15.21
N PHE A 116 -5.60 -2.28 14.84
CA PHE A 116 -6.57 -1.57 14.00
C PHE A 116 -7.15 -0.30 14.65
N GLY A 117 -7.36 -0.29 15.97
CA GLY A 117 -7.81 0.91 16.69
C GLY A 117 -6.81 2.06 16.56
N ARG A 118 -5.52 1.74 16.60
CA ARG A 118 -4.43 2.71 16.44
C ARG A 118 -4.36 3.25 15.01
N ALA A 119 -4.65 2.41 14.01
CA ALA A 119 -4.77 2.85 12.61
C ALA A 119 -5.88 3.90 12.43
N ILE A 120 -7.04 3.69 13.07
CA ILE A 120 -8.16 4.64 13.03
C ILE A 120 -7.81 5.94 13.77
N CYS A 121 -7.22 5.86 14.96
CA CYS A 121 -6.76 7.05 15.69
C CYS A 121 -5.75 7.86 14.89
N ALA A 122 -4.79 7.20 14.22
CA ALA A 122 -3.83 7.88 13.36
C ALA A 122 -4.51 8.59 12.19
N PHE A 123 -5.53 7.99 11.57
CA PHE A 123 -6.32 8.65 10.53
C PHE A 123 -7.14 9.85 11.04
N GLN A 124 -7.69 9.79 12.24
CA GLN A 124 -8.37 10.93 12.86
C GLN A 124 -7.39 12.08 13.14
N GLN A 125 -6.20 11.76 13.66
CA GLN A 125 -5.15 12.74 13.88
C GLN A 125 -4.66 13.38 12.58
N MET A 126 -4.46 12.59 11.52
CA MET A 126 -4.13 13.05 10.18
C MET A 126 -5.12 14.12 9.68
N GLN A 127 -6.42 13.90 9.90
CA GLN A 127 -7.46 14.86 9.54
C GLN A 127 -7.44 16.10 10.44
N ALA A 128 -7.21 15.94 11.75
CA ALA A 128 -7.14 17.04 12.70
C ALA A 128 -6.00 18.03 12.37
N VAL A 129 -4.89 17.53 11.83
CA VAL A 129 -3.78 18.36 11.32
C VAL A 129 -3.95 18.78 9.85
N CYS A 130 -5.16 18.63 9.30
CA CYS A 130 -5.54 19.02 7.94
C CYS A 130 -4.72 18.35 6.81
N VAL A 131 -4.09 17.20 7.07
CA VAL A 131 -3.42 16.43 6.01
C VAL A 131 -4.46 15.61 5.28
N LYS A 132 -4.55 15.80 3.95
CA LYS A 132 -5.56 15.12 3.13
C LYS A 132 -5.24 13.63 2.98
N PRO A 133 -6.20 12.74 3.30
CA PRO A 133 -6.10 11.32 2.98
C PRO A 133 -6.00 11.07 1.47
N THR A 134 -5.36 9.97 1.08
CA THR A 134 -5.27 9.51 -0.30
C THR A 134 -6.01 8.18 -0.47
N GLU A 135 -6.11 7.68 -1.71
CA GLU A 135 -6.70 6.37 -2.01
C GLU A 135 -6.01 5.24 -1.22
N VAL A 136 -4.68 5.31 -1.06
CA VAL A 136 -3.90 4.36 -0.26
C VAL A 136 -4.32 4.38 1.22
N THR A 137 -4.64 5.56 1.76
CA THR A 137 -5.18 5.69 3.12
C THR A 137 -6.51 4.94 3.23
N MET A 138 -7.41 5.15 2.26
CA MET A 138 -8.74 4.54 2.26
C MET A 138 -8.67 3.02 2.16
N VAL A 139 -7.85 2.48 1.24
CA VAL A 139 -7.62 1.03 1.10
C VAL A 139 -7.11 0.42 2.41
N SER A 140 -6.17 1.09 3.07
CA SER A 140 -5.61 0.60 4.34
C SER A 140 -6.66 0.56 5.45
N LEU A 141 -7.51 1.59 5.55
CA LEU A 141 -8.58 1.64 6.55
C LEU A 141 -9.71 0.65 6.27
N LEU A 142 -10.09 0.47 4.99
CA LEU A 142 -11.07 -0.54 4.60
C LEU A 142 -10.59 -1.95 4.94
N SER A 143 -9.31 -2.24 4.68
CA SER A 143 -8.68 -3.50 5.13
C SER A 143 -8.78 -3.65 6.64
N ALA A 144 -8.52 -2.59 7.42
CA ALA A 144 -8.68 -2.64 8.88
C ALA A 144 -10.12 -2.99 9.30
N CYS A 145 -11.12 -2.36 8.67
CA CYS A 145 -12.52 -2.61 8.96
C CYS A 145 -12.93 -4.06 8.62
N ALA A 146 -12.42 -4.58 7.50
CA ALA A 146 -12.65 -5.94 7.05
C ALA A 146 -12.16 -6.98 8.07
N HIS A 147 -10.99 -6.75 8.68
CA HIS A 147 -10.44 -7.65 9.70
C HIS A 147 -11.14 -7.56 11.06
N LEU A 148 -11.72 -6.41 11.37
CA LEU A 148 -12.47 -6.18 12.61
C LEU A 148 -13.96 -6.57 12.52
N GLY A 149 -14.48 -6.78 11.30
CA GLY A 149 -15.93 -6.83 11.09
C GLY A 149 -16.62 -5.51 11.44
N ALA A 150 -15.91 -4.38 11.35
CA ALA A 150 -16.40 -3.06 11.75
C ALA A 150 -17.22 -2.40 10.63
N LEU A 151 -18.42 -2.92 10.39
CA LEU A 151 -19.30 -2.50 9.29
C LEU A 151 -19.59 -0.98 9.32
N ASP A 152 -20.00 -0.44 10.48
CA ASP A 152 -20.35 0.98 10.63
C ASP A 152 -19.22 1.92 10.20
N MET A 153 -17.98 1.57 10.55
CA MET A 153 -16.79 2.34 10.16
C MET A 153 -16.50 2.18 8.68
N GLY A 154 -16.64 0.97 8.13
CA GLY A 154 -16.49 0.70 6.71
C GLY A 154 -17.48 1.50 5.85
N GLU A 155 -18.74 1.58 6.28
CA GLU A 155 -19.78 2.39 5.64
C GLU A 155 -19.47 3.89 5.75
N TRP A 156 -19.01 4.35 6.91
CA TRP A 156 -18.58 5.73 7.08
C TRP A 156 -17.42 6.09 6.13
N ILE A 157 -16.42 5.21 5.99
CA ILE A 157 -15.31 5.39 5.04
C ILE A 157 -15.84 5.41 3.60
N HIS A 158 -16.74 4.51 3.25
CA HIS A 158 -17.32 4.48 1.91
C HIS A 158 -18.16 5.74 1.60
N ALA A 159 -18.92 6.25 2.57
CA ALA A 159 -19.61 7.53 2.47
C ALA A 159 -18.61 8.69 2.34
N TYR A 160 -17.50 8.66 3.06
CA TYR A 160 -16.42 9.64 2.94
C TYR A 160 -15.78 9.63 1.55
N ILE A 161 -15.48 8.45 0.99
CA ILE A 161 -14.97 8.25 -0.38
C ILE A 161 -15.89 8.94 -1.39
N ARG A 162 -17.21 8.69 -1.29
CA ARG A 162 -18.22 9.32 -2.15
C ARG A 162 -18.27 10.84 -1.94
N LYS A 163 -18.36 11.31 -0.70
CA LYS A 163 -18.45 12.75 -0.36
C LYS A 163 -17.23 13.54 -0.84
N LYS A 164 -16.05 12.94 -0.84
CA LYS A 164 -14.80 13.56 -1.30
C LYS A 164 -14.48 13.29 -2.77
N ASN A 165 -15.39 12.64 -3.51
CA ASN A 165 -15.24 12.33 -4.93
C ASN A 165 -13.95 11.56 -5.24
N PHE A 166 -13.57 10.62 -4.38
CA PHE A 166 -12.49 9.68 -4.71
C PHE A 166 -12.91 8.82 -5.90
N ARG A 167 -12.00 8.62 -6.85
CA ARG A 167 -12.24 7.70 -7.96
C ARG A 167 -12.19 6.28 -7.41
N VAL A 168 -13.31 5.57 -7.50
CA VAL A 168 -13.35 4.14 -7.18
C VAL A 168 -12.85 3.37 -8.39
N ASP A 169 -11.53 3.13 -8.42
CA ASP A 169 -10.90 2.27 -9.40
C ASP A 169 -10.95 0.79 -8.96
N VAL A 170 -10.29 -0.10 -9.70
CA VAL A 170 -10.28 -1.53 -9.37
C VAL A 170 -9.63 -1.83 -8.02
N VAL A 171 -8.69 -1.01 -7.55
CA VAL A 171 -7.99 -1.24 -6.29
C VAL A 171 -8.88 -0.85 -5.13
N LEU A 172 -9.43 0.36 -5.15
CA LEU A 172 -10.32 0.85 -4.10
C LEU A 172 -11.65 0.08 -4.10
N GLY A 173 -12.18 -0.23 -5.28
CA GLY A 173 -13.37 -1.07 -5.46
C GLY A 173 -13.21 -2.46 -4.86
N ASN A 174 -12.07 -3.12 -5.14
CA ASN A 174 -11.79 -4.44 -4.55
C ASN A 174 -11.67 -4.38 -3.02
N ALA A 175 -11.08 -3.32 -2.47
CA ALA A 175 -10.99 -3.12 -1.02
C ALA A 175 -12.38 -2.92 -0.37
N LEU A 176 -13.28 -2.19 -1.03
CA LEU A 176 -14.67 -2.03 -0.58
C LEU A 176 -15.43 -3.35 -0.61
N ILE A 177 -15.30 -4.12 -1.69
CA ILE A 177 -15.93 -5.45 -1.83
C ILE A 177 -15.44 -6.39 -0.71
N ASP A 178 -14.13 -6.51 -0.52
CA ASP A 178 -13.55 -7.37 0.53
C ASP A 178 -14.05 -6.96 1.94
N MET A 179 -14.09 -5.66 2.21
CA MET A 179 -14.59 -5.13 3.47
C MET A 179 -16.06 -5.50 3.71
N TYR A 180 -16.95 -5.21 2.75
CA TYR A 180 -18.37 -5.51 2.90
C TYR A 180 -18.65 -7.01 3.02
N CYS A 181 -17.97 -7.83 2.21
CA CYS A 181 -18.08 -9.28 2.28
C CYS A 181 -17.68 -9.84 3.65
N LYS A 182 -16.56 -9.37 4.22
CA LYS A 182 -16.08 -9.82 5.55
C LYS A 182 -16.93 -9.28 6.70
N CYS A 183 -17.56 -8.13 6.51
CA CYS A 183 -18.53 -7.57 7.46
C CYS A 183 -19.94 -8.16 7.31
N GLY A 184 -20.16 -9.09 6.37
CA GLY A 184 -21.44 -9.77 6.15
C GLY A 184 -22.49 -8.96 5.38
N SER A 185 -22.17 -7.76 4.88
CA SER A 185 -23.08 -6.93 4.09
C SER A 185 -22.93 -7.24 2.60
N ILE A 186 -23.49 -8.36 2.17
CA ILE A 186 -23.35 -8.87 0.79
C ILE A 186 -24.02 -7.96 -0.24
N ASP A 187 -25.18 -7.38 0.08
CA ASP A 187 -25.88 -6.47 -0.83
C ASP A 187 -25.02 -5.25 -1.18
N ALA A 188 -24.38 -4.63 -0.19
CA ALA A 188 -23.48 -3.51 -0.40
C ALA A 188 -22.21 -3.92 -1.18
N ALA A 189 -21.70 -5.14 -0.97
CA ALA A 189 -20.58 -5.66 -1.74
C ALA A 189 -20.94 -5.84 -3.22
N LEU A 190 -22.14 -6.36 -3.51
CA LEU A 190 -22.65 -6.51 -4.87
C LEU A 190 -22.91 -5.16 -5.53
N ASP A 191 -23.47 -4.19 -4.82
CA ASP A 191 -23.67 -2.82 -5.34
C ASP A 191 -22.35 -2.19 -5.79
N VAL A 192 -21.31 -2.28 -4.95
CA VAL A 192 -19.97 -1.81 -5.30
C VAL A 192 -19.45 -2.57 -6.52
N PHE A 193 -19.53 -3.90 -6.51
CA PHE A 193 -19.06 -4.73 -7.61
C PHE A 193 -19.73 -4.37 -8.94
N HIS A 194 -21.06 -4.29 -8.98
CA HIS A 194 -21.79 -3.94 -10.18
C HIS A 194 -21.50 -2.52 -10.66
N GLY A 195 -21.29 -1.57 -9.74
CA GLY A 195 -20.90 -0.19 -10.04
C GLY A 195 -19.50 0.00 -10.66
N LEU A 196 -18.61 -1.01 -10.61
CA LEU A 196 -17.28 -0.91 -11.24
C LEU A 196 -17.38 -0.99 -12.77
N ASN A 197 -16.90 0.05 -13.46
CA ASN A 197 -16.83 0.10 -14.93
C ASN A 197 -15.92 -0.97 -15.54
N VAL A 198 -14.83 -1.31 -14.83
CA VAL A 198 -13.88 -2.35 -15.24
C VAL A 198 -13.66 -3.24 -14.03
N LYS A 199 -13.80 -4.55 -14.22
CA LYS A 199 -13.62 -5.57 -13.17
C LYS A 199 -12.43 -6.43 -13.58
N ASN A 200 -11.40 -6.49 -12.74
CA ASN A 200 -10.30 -7.42 -12.93
C ASN A 200 -10.61 -8.76 -12.25
N ILE A 201 -9.77 -9.77 -12.48
CA ILE A 201 -9.94 -11.09 -11.88
C ILE A 201 -9.99 -11.06 -10.34
N PHE A 202 -9.30 -10.10 -9.71
CA PHE A 202 -9.33 -9.94 -8.26
C PHE A 202 -10.72 -9.53 -7.76
N CYS A 203 -11.40 -8.58 -8.43
CA CYS A 203 -12.75 -8.16 -8.08
C CYS A 203 -13.73 -9.34 -8.14
N TRP A 204 -13.68 -10.15 -9.21
CA TRP A 204 -14.51 -11.34 -9.37
C TRP A 204 -14.23 -12.37 -8.28
N ASN A 205 -12.95 -12.66 -8.01
CA ASN A 205 -12.59 -13.62 -6.97
C ASN A 205 -13.06 -13.17 -5.58
N SER A 206 -12.88 -11.89 -5.24
CA SER A 206 -13.28 -11.34 -3.94
C SER A 206 -14.78 -11.47 -3.70
N ILE A 207 -15.62 -11.18 -4.70
CA ILE A 207 -17.07 -11.29 -4.54
C ILE A 207 -17.52 -12.77 -4.50
N ILE A 208 -16.93 -13.66 -5.31
CA ILE A 208 -17.26 -15.10 -5.30
C ILE A 208 -16.92 -15.73 -3.95
N VAL A 209 -15.72 -15.45 -3.43
CA VAL A 209 -15.30 -15.93 -2.11
C VAL A 209 -16.21 -15.34 -1.03
N GLY A 210 -16.51 -14.04 -1.10
CA GLY A 210 -17.39 -13.37 -0.16
C GLY A 210 -18.80 -13.97 -0.10
N LEU A 211 -19.41 -14.23 -1.26
CA LEU A 211 -20.72 -14.89 -1.37
C LEU A 211 -20.68 -16.29 -0.77
N GLY A 212 -19.66 -17.09 -1.11
CA GLY A 212 -19.50 -18.44 -0.57
C GLY A 212 -19.33 -18.47 0.95
N MET A 213 -18.55 -17.55 1.52
CA MET A 213 -18.34 -17.45 2.97
C MET A 213 -19.61 -17.05 3.73
N ASN A 214 -20.56 -16.38 3.07
CA ASN A 214 -21.80 -15.90 3.67
C ASN A 214 -23.04 -16.75 3.31
N GLY A 215 -22.84 -17.90 2.65
CA GLY A 215 -23.92 -18.86 2.36
C GLY A 215 -24.67 -18.63 1.03
N TYR A 216 -24.25 -17.67 0.22
CA TYR A 216 -24.85 -17.33 -1.09
C TYR A 216 -24.20 -18.14 -2.22
N GLY A 217 -24.22 -19.47 -2.09
CA GLY A 217 -23.51 -20.38 -2.99
C GLY A 217 -24.04 -20.35 -4.44
N GLU A 218 -25.34 -20.19 -4.62
CA GLU A 218 -25.96 -20.11 -5.95
C GLU A 218 -25.55 -18.83 -6.69
N GLU A 219 -25.59 -17.69 -6.00
CA GLU A 219 -25.12 -16.41 -6.51
C GLU A 219 -23.63 -16.44 -6.84
N ALA A 220 -22.82 -17.10 -6.00
CA ALA A 220 -21.39 -17.28 -6.27
C ALA A 220 -21.14 -18.01 -7.60
N ILE A 221 -21.90 -19.07 -7.88
CA ILE A 221 -21.84 -19.81 -9.16
C ILE A 221 -22.29 -18.91 -10.32
N ASN A 222 -23.39 -18.17 -10.15
CA ASN A 222 -23.91 -17.26 -11.18
C ASN A 222 -22.90 -16.17 -11.55
N ILE A 223 -22.21 -15.61 -10.56
CA ILE A 223 -21.14 -14.64 -10.75
C ILE A 223 -19.93 -15.28 -11.45
N PHE A 224 -19.52 -16.50 -11.07
CA PHE A 224 -18.44 -17.23 -11.73
C PHE A 224 -18.73 -17.49 -13.22
N VAL A 225 -19.95 -17.95 -13.54
CA VAL A 225 -20.38 -18.17 -14.94
C VAL A 225 -20.35 -16.85 -15.73
N SER A 226 -20.75 -15.74 -15.11
CA SER A 226 -20.71 -14.42 -15.74
C SER A 226 -19.27 -13.97 -16.03
N MET A 227 -18.35 -14.21 -15.10
CA MET A 227 -16.91 -13.96 -15.27
C MET A 227 -16.33 -14.73 -16.46
N GLU A 228 -16.67 -16.02 -16.61
CA GLU A 228 -16.20 -16.82 -17.74
C GLU A 228 -16.70 -16.26 -19.08
N LYS A 229 -18.00 -15.93 -19.16
CA LYS A 229 -18.59 -15.32 -20.36
C LYS A 229 -17.88 -14.02 -20.78
N GLU A 230 -17.49 -13.18 -19.84
CA GLU A 230 -16.71 -11.97 -20.13
C GLU A 230 -15.29 -12.27 -20.62
N LYS A 231 -14.58 -13.23 -20.00
CA LYS A 231 -13.26 -13.68 -20.48
C LYS A 231 -13.32 -14.19 -21.91
N TYR A 232 -14.33 -14.98 -22.24
CA TYR A 232 -14.54 -15.49 -23.60
C TYR A 232 -14.79 -14.34 -24.60
N LYS A 233 -15.63 -13.36 -24.27
CA LYS A 233 -15.87 -12.18 -25.12
C LYS A 233 -14.59 -11.38 -25.36
N ALA A 234 -13.78 -11.15 -24.32
CA ALA A 234 -12.51 -10.44 -24.46
C ALA A 234 -11.53 -11.19 -25.40
N ARG A 235 -11.38 -12.51 -25.22
CA ARG A 235 -10.50 -13.36 -26.05
C ARG A 235 -10.92 -13.36 -27.52
N TRP A 236 -12.22 -13.46 -27.80
CA TRP A 236 -12.76 -13.43 -29.16
C TRP A 236 -12.73 -12.02 -29.80
N GLY A 237 -12.88 -10.96 -29.01
CA GLY A 237 -12.72 -9.57 -29.47
C GLY A 237 -11.31 -9.26 -29.94
N HIS A 238 -10.28 -9.80 -29.28
CA HIS A 238 -8.88 -9.68 -29.72
C HIS A 238 -8.61 -10.44 -31.03
N LEU A 239 -9.15 -11.65 -31.19
CA LEU A 239 -9.00 -12.44 -32.42
C LEU A 239 -9.68 -11.78 -33.63
N ARG A 240 -10.85 -11.15 -33.44
CA ARG A 240 -11.51 -10.39 -34.52
C ARG A 240 -10.74 -9.16 -34.95
N ARG A 241 -10.07 -8.45 -34.03
CA ARG A 241 -9.22 -7.30 -34.40
C ARG A 241 -7.95 -7.72 -35.13
N ALA A 242 -7.41 -8.91 -34.85
CA ALA A 242 -6.26 -9.46 -35.58
C ALA A 242 -6.62 -9.92 -37.01
N LEU A 243 -7.86 -10.34 -37.24
CA LEU A 243 -8.37 -10.80 -38.54
C LEU A 243 -8.85 -9.68 -39.48
N VAL A 244 -8.92 -8.42 -39.03
CA VAL A 244 -9.31 -7.25 -39.85
C VAL A 244 -8.10 -6.58 -40.53
N TRP A 245 -6.89 -7.09 -40.29
CA TRP A 245 -5.63 -6.63 -40.91
C TRP A 245 -4.98 -7.69 -41.82
N VAL A 246 -5.79 -8.59 -42.41
CA VAL A 246 -5.41 -9.52 -43.48
C VAL A 246 -6.44 -9.41 -44.58
#